data_AF-A0AA37RHS7-F1
#
_entry.id   AF-A0AA37RHS7-F1
#
_cell.length_a   1.000
_cell.length_b   1.000
_cell.length_c   1.000
_cell.angle_alpha   90.00
_cell.angle_beta   90.00
_cell.angle_gamma   90.00
#
_symmetry.space_group_name_H-M   'P 1'
#
loop_
_entity.id
_entity.type
_entity.pdbx_description
1 polymer ?
#
loop_
_entity_poly.entity_id
_entity_poly.type
_entity_poly.pdbx_seq_one_letter_code
_entity_poly.pdbx_strand_id
1 'polypeptide(L)'
;MDPSQRLVGDLLDVTIPFGDLPVPAAGAPAVLISAGIGITPMMSILDSLLAEAPDTKVQVLHADRNDHSHPLRERQRELVAALPNATLDLWYKDGVPAGRSSTDTGS
;
A
#
# COMPACT_ATOMS: atom_id res chain seq x y z
N MET A 1 2.55 36.51 -3.58
CA MET A 1 2.10 35.26 -4.19
C MET A 1 3.09 34.21 -3.75
N ASP A 2 2.68 33.40 -2.80
CA ASP A 2 3.52 32.46 -2.05
C ASP A 2 3.75 31.19 -2.89
N PRO A 3 5.00 30.78 -3.18
CA PRO A 3 5.29 29.46 -3.69
C PRO A 3 5.16 28.47 -2.52
N SER A 4 3.92 28.30 -2.04
CA SER A 4 3.59 27.44 -0.92
C SER A 4 4.04 26.01 -1.25
N GLN A 5 5.07 25.60 -0.54
CA GLN A 5 5.27 24.25 -0.04
C GLN A 5 5.17 23.15 -1.10
N ARG A 6 6.27 22.99 -1.84
CA ARG A 6 6.72 21.63 -2.17
C ARG A 6 7.49 21.09 -0.97
N LEU A 7 6.79 20.52 0.00
CA LEU A 7 7.41 19.57 0.94
C LEU A 7 7.58 18.23 0.21
N VAL A 8 8.47 18.23 -0.78
CA VAL A 8 9.19 17.02 -1.19
C VAL A 8 10.32 16.91 -0.19
N GLY A 9 10.27 15.94 0.72
CA GLY A 9 11.21 15.98 1.85
C GLY A 9 11.28 14.73 2.71
N ASP A 10 10.18 14.02 2.92
CA ASP A 10 10.29 12.73 3.58
C ASP A 10 10.45 11.67 2.51
N LEU A 11 11.71 11.36 2.25
CA LEU A 11 12.12 10.06 1.76
C LEU A 11 11.70 9.05 2.85
N LEU A 12 10.39 8.77 2.95
CA LEU A 12 9.90 7.62 3.69
C LEU A 12 10.49 6.45 2.92
N ASP A 13 11.54 5.86 3.49
CA ASP A 13 12.43 4.87 2.89
C ASP A 13 11.71 4.12 1.77
N VAL A 14 11.79 4.66 0.54
CA VAL A 14 11.29 3.97 -0.64
C VAL A 14 12.39 2.96 -0.94
N THR A 15 12.65 2.07 0.02
CA THR A 15 13.22 0.78 -0.27
C THR A 15 12.18 0.13 -1.16
N ILE A 16 12.36 0.29 -2.47
CA ILE A 16 12.18 -0.83 -3.37
C ILE A 16 13.21 -1.82 -2.81
N PRO A 17 12.84 -2.80 -1.97
CA PRO A 17 13.82 -3.72 -1.46
C PRO A 17 14.08 -4.65 -2.63
N PHE A 18 15.02 -4.26 -3.48
CA PHE A 18 15.81 -5.23 -4.19
C PHE A 18 16.85 -5.70 -3.18
N GLY A 19 16.49 -6.72 -2.41
CA GLY A 19 17.28 -7.26 -1.30
C GLY A 19 16.44 -7.51 -0.04
N ASP A 20 17.08 -8.05 1.01
CA ASP A 20 16.44 -8.30 2.31
C ASP A 20 15.75 -7.01 2.81
N LEU A 21 14.45 -7.10 3.06
CA LEU A 21 13.76 -6.09 3.83
C LEU A 21 14.46 -5.98 5.18
N PRO A 22 14.84 -4.78 5.65
CA PRO A 22 15.28 -4.64 7.02
C PRO A 22 14.16 -5.19 7.91
N VAL A 23 14.48 -6.25 8.65
CA VAL A 23 13.53 -6.91 9.55
C VAL A 23 13.03 -5.84 10.52
N PRO A 24 11.74 -5.47 10.48
CA PRO A 24 11.20 -4.50 11.44
C PRO A 24 11.46 -5.02 12.85
N ALA A 25 11.70 -4.11 13.80
CA ALA A 25 11.72 -4.50 15.21
C ALA A 25 10.44 -5.29 15.51
N ALA A 26 10.54 -6.37 16.30
CA ALA A 26 9.40 -7.24 16.57
C ALA A 26 8.18 -6.44 17.05
N GLY A 27 7.07 -6.54 16.32
CA GLY A 27 5.82 -5.82 16.59
C GLY A 27 5.73 -4.39 16.02
N ALA A 28 6.77 -3.89 15.33
CA ALA A 28 6.70 -2.61 14.63
C ALA A 28 5.81 -2.73 13.37
N PRO A 29 4.89 -1.77 13.14
CA PRO A 29 4.10 -1.77 11.91
C PRO A 29 4.98 -1.44 10.69
N ALA A 30 4.77 -2.17 9.60
CA ALA A 30 5.37 -1.90 8.30
C ALA A 30 4.36 -1.22 7.36
N VAL A 31 4.83 -0.34 6.49
CA VAL A 31 4.01 0.26 5.41
C VAL A 31 4.68 -0.06 4.08
N LEU A 32 3.93 -0.67 3.17
CA LEU A 32 4.37 -0.98 1.81
C LEU A 32 3.63 -0.09 0.83
N ILE A 33 4.36 0.69 0.05
CA ILE A 33 3.79 1.63 -0.91
C ILE A 33 4.26 1.26 -2.32
N SER A 34 3.34 1.13 -3.26
CA SER A 34 3.68 0.95 -4.67
C SER A 34 2.74 1.71 -5.59
N ALA A 35 3.14 1.89 -6.83
CA ALA A 35 2.28 2.43 -7.88
C ALA A 35 2.60 1.80 -9.23
N GLY A 36 1.57 1.51 -10.04
CA GLY A 36 1.71 0.90 -11.36
C GLY A 36 2.62 -0.34 -11.35
N ILE A 37 3.66 -0.34 -12.17
CA ILE A 37 4.61 -1.46 -12.30
C ILE A 37 5.41 -1.78 -11.01
N GLY A 38 5.39 -0.88 -10.02
CA GLY A 38 5.94 -1.14 -8.68
C GLY A 38 5.21 -2.25 -7.91
N ILE A 39 4.11 -2.79 -8.45
CA ILE A 39 3.40 -3.91 -7.84
C ILE A 39 4.19 -5.23 -7.86
N THR A 40 5.05 -5.45 -8.85
CA THR A 40 5.83 -6.68 -8.94
C THR A 40 6.76 -6.89 -7.73
N PRO A 41 7.63 -5.94 -7.34
CA PRO A 41 8.43 -6.09 -6.13
C PRO A 41 7.55 -6.18 -4.86
N MET A 42 6.38 -5.52 -4.84
CA MET A 42 5.44 -5.65 -3.74
C MET A 42 4.91 -7.07 -3.58
N MET A 43 4.68 -7.81 -4.67
CA MET A 43 4.23 -9.21 -4.57
C MET A 43 5.29 -10.08 -3.90
N SER A 44 6.56 -9.91 -4.28
CA SER A 44 7.68 -10.65 -3.66
C SER A 44 7.78 -10.40 -2.15
N ILE A 45 7.62 -9.14 -1.72
CA ILE A 45 7.61 -8.79 -0.29
C ILE A 45 6.46 -9.48 0.44
N LEU A 46 5.24 -9.45 -0.13
CA LEU A 46 4.07 -10.06 0.50
C LEU A 46 4.19 -11.58 0.58
N ASP A 47 4.73 -12.23 -0.45
CA ASP A 47 5.05 -13.66 -0.43
C ASP A 47 6.08 -13.98 0.68
N SER A 48 7.15 -13.19 0.81
CA SER A 48 8.15 -13.36 1.88
C SER A 48 7.56 -13.16 3.28
N LEU A 49 6.74 -12.12 3.47
CA LEU A 49 6.06 -11.89 4.75
C LEU A 49 5.16 -13.07 5.12
N LEU A 50 4.41 -13.61 4.16
CA LEU A 50 3.53 -14.76 4.39
C LEU A 50 4.32 -16.01 4.79
N ALA A 51 5.51 -16.22 4.21
CA ALA A 51 6.34 -17.39 4.48
C ALA A 51 7.15 -17.28 5.78
N GLU A 52 7.69 -16.10 6.09
CA GLU A 52 8.72 -15.94 7.12
C GLU A 52 8.24 -15.16 8.35
N ALA A 53 7.28 -14.27 8.19
CA ALA A 53 6.80 -13.38 9.25
C ALA A 53 5.30 -13.05 9.13
N PRO A 54 4.40 -14.05 9.11
CA PRO A 54 2.97 -13.85 8.79
C PRO A 54 2.25 -12.95 9.81
N ASP A 55 2.74 -12.87 11.04
CA ASP A 55 2.16 -12.02 12.09
C ASP A 55 2.55 -10.53 11.97
N THR A 56 3.37 -10.16 10.98
CA THR A 56 3.77 -8.76 10.74
C THR A 56 2.55 -7.88 10.52
N LYS A 57 2.42 -6.81 11.31
CA LYS A 57 1.41 -5.78 11.07
C LYS A 57 1.81 -4.94 9.87
N VAL A 58 1.06 -5.02 8.77
CA VAL A 58 1.42 -4.35 7.51
C VAL A 58 0.25 -3.57 6.92
N GLN A 59 0.51 -2.33 6.53
CA GLN A 59 -0.40 -1.54 5.69
C GLN A 59 0.13 -1.50 4.26
N VAL A 60 -0.68 -1.97 3.32
CA VAL A 60 -0.35 -1.99 1.89
C VAL A 60 -1.10 -0.87 1.19
N LEU A 61 -0.36 -0.01 0.51
CA LEU A 61 -0.87 1.14 -0.23
C LEU A 61 -0.48 0.96 -1.70
N HIS A 62 -1.46 0.95 -2.61
CA HIS A 62 -1.17 0.87 -4.04
C HIS A 62 -1.97 1.90 -4.85
N ALA A 63 -1.26 2.64 -5.71
CA ALA A 63 -1.88 3.59 -6.63
C ALA A 63 -1.76 3.11 -8.09
N ASP A 64 -2.88 3.09 -8.82
CA ASP A 64 -2.89 2.83 -10.26
C ASP A 64 -3.83 3.80 -10.99
N ARG A 65 -3.88 3.72 -12.31
CA ARG A 65 -4.79 4.49 -13.15
C ARG A 65 -6.23 4.04 -12.94
N ASN A 66 -6.51 2.74 -13.06
CA ASN A 66 -7.81 2.15 -12.77
C ASN A 66 -7.65 0.68 -12.37
N ASP A 67 -8.75 0.06 -11.94
CA ASP A 67 -8.79 -1.34 -11.55
C ASP A 67 -8.54 -2.30 -12.71
N HIS A 68 -8.99 -1.95 -13.93
CA HIS A 68 -8.74 -2.75 -15.14
C HIS A 68 -7.27 -2.77 -15.56
N SER A 69 -6.51 -1.71 -15.29
CA SER A 69 -5.09 -1.60 -15.62
C SER A 69 -4.15 -2.02 -14.49
N HIS A 70 -4.67 -2.26 -13.28
CA HIS A 70 -3.92 -2.68 -12.10
C HIS A 70 -3.35 -4.10 -12.32
N PRO A 71 -2.04 -4.25 -12.56
CA PRO A 71 -1.43 -5.56 -12.80
C PRO A 71 -1.41 -6.38 -11.51
N LEU A 72 -1.69 -7.68 -11.57
CA LEU A 72 -1.63 -8.59 -10.40
C LEU A 72 -2.61 -8.25 -9.25
N ARG A 73 -3.67 -7.48 -9.53
CA ARG A 73 -4.66 -7.04 -8.53
C ARG A 73 -5.23 -8.16 -7.67
N GLU A 74 -5.66 -9.25 -8.31
CA GLU A 74 -6.25 -10.37 -7.58
C GLU A 74 -5.22 -11.09 -6.71
N ARG A 75 -4.01 -11.31 -7.23
CA ARG A 75 -2.91 -11.89 -6.46
C ARG A 75 -2.53 -11.02 -5.25
N GLN A 76 -2.51 -9.70 -5.41
CA GLN A 76 -2.29 -8.77 -4.30
C GLN A 76 -3.36 -8.95 -3.22
N ARG A 77 -4.64 -9.02 -3.62
CA ARG A 77 -5.75 -9.23 -2.68
C ARG A 77 -5.66 -10.57 -1.95
N GLU A 78 -5.31 -11.63 -2.66
CA GLU A 78 -5.10 -12.96 -2.07
C GLU A 78 -4.00 -12.95 -1.02
N LEU A 79 -2.85 -12.35 -1.34
CA LEU A 79 -1.72 -12.29 -0.43
C LEU A 79 -2.00 -11.45 0.81
N VAL A 80 -2.64 -10.29 0.65
CA VAL A 80 -3.05 -9.47 1.80
C VAL A 80 -4.08 -10.22 2.65
N ALA A 81 -5.06 -10.90 2.05
CA ALA A 81 -6.07 -11.64 2.79
C ALA A 81 -5.49 -12.85 3.55
N ALA A 82 -4.36 -13.40 3.09
CA ALA A 82 -3.65 -14.49 3.77
C ALA A 82 -2.81 -14.02 4.97
N LEU A 83 -2.52 -12.72 5.07
CA LEU A 83 -1.78 -12.13 6.18
C LEU A 83 -2.75 -11.64 7.27
N PRO A 84 -2.74 -12.23 8.48
CA PRO A 84 -3.74 -11.93 9.53
C PRO A 84 -3.76 -10.48 9.99
N ASN A 85 -2.61 -9.78 9.91
CA ASN A 85 -2.45 -8.41 10.39
C ASN A 85 -2.22 -7.41 9.24
N ALA A 86 -2.71 -7.71 8.05
CA ALA A 86 -2.53 -6.88 6.86
C ALA A 86 -3.79 -6.10 6.46
N THR A 87 -3.58 -4.93 5.88
CA THR A 87 -4.63 -4.09 5.27
C THR A 87 -4.20 -3.62 3.88
N LEU A 88 -5.18 -3.36 3.00
CA LEU A 88 -4.93 -2.91 1.62
C LEU A 88 -5.79 -1.68 1.29
N ASP A 89 -5.13 -0.56 0.98
CA ASP A 89 -5.75 0.64 0.43
C ASP A 89 -5.34 0.81 -1.03
N LEU A 90 -6.35 0.89 -1.91
CA LEU A 90 -6.18 1.08 -3.35
C LEU A 90 -6.65 2.47 -3.76
N TRP A 91 -5.79 3.19 -4.46
CA TRP A 91 -6.13 4.47 -5.06
C TRP A 91 -6.10 4.38 -6.58
N TYR A 92 -7.23 4.66 -7.21
CA TYR A 92 -7.34 4.69 -8.66
C TYR A 92 -7.59 6.11 -9.13
N LYS A 93 -6.76 6.59 -10.07
CA LYS A 93 -6.89 7.94 -10.64
C LYS A 93 -8.25 8.15 -11.34
N ASP A 94 -8.67 7.16 -12.10
CA ASP A 94 -9.94 7.19 -12.85
C ASP A 94 -11.08 6.58 -12.01
N GLY A 95 -10.79 6.13 -10.79
CA GLY A 95 -11.81 5.70 -9.84
C GLY A 95 -12.60 6.93 -9.39
N VAL A 96 -13.93 6.87 -9.53
CA VAL A 96 -14.81 7.82 -8.82
C VAL A 96 -14.37 7.78 -7.36
N PRO A 97 -14.00 8.90 -6.72
CA PRO A 97 -13.78 8.88 -5.29
C PRO A 97 -15.09 8.38 -4.71
N ALA A 98 -15.06 7.24 -4.02
CA ALA A 98 -16.17 6.82 -3.19
C ALA A 98 -16.31 7.93 -2.15
N GLY A 99 -17.12 8.93 -2.48
CA GLY A 99 -17.40 10.05 -1.62
C GLY A 99 -17.87 9.45 -0.32
N ARG A 100 -17.20 9.81 0.77
CA ARG A 100 -17.75 9.57 2.10
C ARG A 100 -19.12 10.21 2.09
N SER A 101 -20.16 9.40 2.01
CA SER A 101 -21.53 9.83 2.26
C SER A 101 -21.62 10.10 3.75
N SER A 102 -21.16 11.28 4.17
CA SER A 102 -21.66 11.89 5.39
C SER A 102 -23.08 12.32 5.10
N THR A 103 -24.04 11.43 5.36
CA THR A 103 -25.35 11.85 5.83
C THR A 103 -25.12 12.72 7.05
N ASP A 104 -25.12 14.03 6.85
CA ASP A 104 -25.39 14.95 7.94
C ASP A 104 -26.88 15.28 7.89
N THR A 105 -27.59 14.62 8.79
CA THR A 105 -28.99 14.83 9.10
C THR A 105 -29.06 15.96 10.11
N GLY A 106 -29.60 17.10 9.68
CA GLY A 106 -30.38 18.01 10.53
C GLY A 106 -29.62 19.04 11.36
N SER A 107 -29.86 20.32 11.07
CA SER A 107 -30.93 21.11 11.70
C SER A 107 -31.09 22.45 10.99
#